data_AF-A0A7C1ZRD6-F1
#
_entry.id   AF-A0A7C1ZRD6-F1
#
_cell.length_a   1.000
_cell.length_b   1.000
_cell.length_c   1.000
_cell.angle_alpha   90.00
_cell.angle_beta   90.00
_cell.angle_gamma   90.00
#
_symmetry.space_group_name_H-M   'P 1'
#
loop_
_entity.id
_entity.type
_entity.pdbx_description
1 polymer ?
#
loop_
_entity_poly.entity_id
_entity_poly.type
_entity_poly.pdbx_seq_one_letter_code
_entity_poly.pdbx_strand_id
1 'polypeptide(L)' 'MRILQRDCKTALNPSKLPGIDYALNPYRGCSHACIYCYVPDVIKIDRSTWGNFVEVKRNLPLV' A
#
# COMPACT_ATOMS: atom_id res chain seq x y z
N MET A 1 1.00 -7.95 -14.60
CA MET A 1 1.33 -7.45 -13.24
C MET A 1 2.76 -6.94 -13.24
N ARG A 2 3.00 -5.69 -12.81
CA ARG A 2 4.34 -5.07 -12.70
C ARG A 2 4.75 -4.94 -11.24
N ILE A 3 5.96 -5.36 -10.89
CA ILE A 3 6.54 -5.12 -9.57
C ILE A 3 7.45 -3.90 -9.68
N LEU A 4 7.16 -2.89 -8.88
CA LEU A 4 7.88 -1.61 -8.84
C LEU A 4 8.54 -1.46 -7.48
N GLN A 5 9.60 -0.66 -7.40
CA GLN A 5 10.24 -0.29 -6.14
C GLN A 5 10.06 1.19 -5.87
N ARG A 6 9.89 1.54 -4.60
CA ARG A 6 9.77 2.93 -4.15
C ARG A 6 10.39 3.11 -2.77
N ASP A 7 10.94 4.29 -2.51
CA ASP A 7 11.37 4.67 -1.17
C ASP A 7 10.23 5.37 -0.42
N CYS A 8 10.15 5.14 0.90
CA CYS A 8 9.21 5.81 1.80
C CYS A 8 9.94 6.64 2.86
N LYS A 9 9.27 7.70 3.34
CA LYS A 9 9.79 8.55 4.42
C LYS A 9 9.66 7.94 5.81
N THR A 10 8.71 7.04 6.02
CA THR A 10 8.48 6.29 7.26
C THR A 10 7.92 4.90 6.94
N ALA A 11 8.34 3.88 7.68
CA ALA A 11 7.79 2.53 7.58
C ALA A 11 6.39 2.44 8.22
N LEU A 12 6.28 3.02 9.42
CA LEU A 12 5.08 3.05 10.24
C LEU A 12 4.34 4.38 10.08
N ASN A 13 3.02 4.31 9.95
CA ASN A 13 2.14 5.48 9.97
C ASN A 13 1.25 5.41 11.21
N PRO A 14 0.95 6.54 11.88
CA PRO A 14 -0.01 6.56 12.97
C PRO A 14 -1.34 5.97 12.51
N SER A 15 -1.87 5.05 13.30
CA SER A 15 -3.17 4.43 13.05
C SER A 15 -4.28 5.26 13.71
N LYS A 16 -5.47 5.22 13.10
CA LYS A 16 -6.70 5.81 13.66
C LYS A 16 -7.64 4.76 14.24
N LEU A 17 -7.23 3.49 14.24
CA LEU A 17 -8.02 2.38 14.76
C LEU A 17 -7.84 2.26 16.28
N PRO A 18 -8.91 1.97 17.05
CA PRO A 18 -8.82 1.78 18.49
C PRO A 18 -7.81 0.67 18.85
N GLY A 19 -6.92 0.95 19.80
CA GLY A 19 -5.94 -0.02 20.29
C GLY A 19 -4.78 -0.33 19.34
N ILE A 20 -4.62 0.41 18.24
CA ILE A 20 -3.52 0.24 17.29
C ILE A 20 -2.81 1.59 17.14
N ASP A 21 -1.56 1.66 17.60
CA ASP A 21 -0.75 2.89 17.53
C ASP A 21 -0.27 3.17 16.10
N TYR A 22 0.14 2.12 15.37
CA TYR A 22 0.75 2.26 14.05
C TYR A 22 0.27 1.20 13.06
N ALA A 23 0.30 1.56 11.78
CA ALA A 23 0.07 0.66 10.66
C ALA A 23 1.32 0.57 9.77
N LEU A 24 1.75 -0.66 9.49
CA LEU A 24 2.78 -0.97 8.51
C LEU A 24 2.12 -1.27 7.16
N ASN A 25 2.51 -0.52 6.13
CA ASN A 25 2.09 -0.77 4.75
C ASN A 25 3.33 -0.99 3.90
N PRO A 26 3.80 -2.24 3.73
CA PRO A 26 5.05 -2.51 3.01
C PRO A 26 4.89 -2.43 1.49
N TYR A 27 3.65 -2.52 1.02
CA TYR A 27 3.29 -2.49 -0.39
C TYR A 27 2.26 -1.40 -0.66
N ARG A 28 2.25 -0.90 -1.90
CA ARG A 28 1.17 -0.11 -2.47
C ARG A 28 0.72 -0.75 -3.78
N GLY A 29 -0.59 -0.86 -4.00
CA GLY A 29 -1.12 -1.68 -5.10
C GLY A 29 -1.39 -3.12 -4.67
N CYS A 30 -1.93 -3.91 -5.59
CA CYS A 30 -2.34 -5.29 -5.37
C CYS A 30 -2.28 -6.04 -6.70
N SER A 31 -1.89 -7.31 -6.66
CA SER A 31 -1.88 -8.22 -7.81
C SER A 31 -3.19 -9.00 -8.01
N HIS A 32 -3.98 -9.14 -6.94
CA HIS A 32 -5.19 -9.97 -6.94
C HIS A 32 -6.41 -9.23 -7.50
N ALA A 33 -6.53 -7.92 -7.24
CA ALA A 33 -7.65 -7.09 -7.70
C ALA A 33 -9.06 -7.65 -7.38
N CYS A 34 -9.33 -7.91 -6.09
CA CYS A 34 -10.69 -8.31 -5.69
C CYS A 34 -11.71 -7.27 -6.19
N ILE A 35 -12.80 -7.73 -6.79
CA ILE A 35 -13.87 -6.85 -7.29
C ILE A 35 -14.46 -5.95 -6.19
N TYR A 36 -14.47 -6.45 -4.95
CA TYR A 36 -14.97 -5.76 -3.75
C TYR A 36 -13.88 -4.99 -2.99
N CYS A 37 -12.66 -4.87 -3.54
CA CYS A 37 -11.57 -4.19 -2.85
C CYS A 37 -11.89 -2.70 -2.68
N TYR A 38 -11.87 -2.21 -1.44
CA TYR A 38 -12.12 -0.80 -1.12
C TYR A 38 -10.85 0.07 -1.19
N VAL A 39 -9.67 -0.56 -1.22
CA VAL A 39 -8.38 0.13 -1.12
C VAL A 39 -8.17 1.17 -2.24
N PRO A 40 -8.50 0.93 -3.53
CA PRO A 40 -8.32 1.93 -4.60
C PRO A 40 -8.95 3.27 -4.27
N ASP A 41 -10.15 3.26 -3.68
CA ASP A 41 -10.91 4.46 -3.34
C ASP A 41 -10.35 5.16 -2.10
N VAL A 42 -9.74 4.42 -1.17
CA VAL A 42 -9.08 4.97 0.03
C VAL A 42 -7.78 5.67 -0.34
N ILE A 43 -6.96 5.06 -1.20
CA ILE A 43 -5.66 5.61 -1.59
C ILE A 43 -5.70 6.41 -2.90
N LYS A 44 -6.90 6.68 -3.42
CA LYS A 44 -7.19 7.50 -4.61
C LYS A 44 -6.38 7.07 -5.84
N ILE A 45 -6.50 5.80 -6.18
CA ILE A 45 -5.91 5.21 -7.39
C ILE A 45 -7.02 4.87 -8.38
N ASP A 46 -6.76 5.12 -9.66
CA ASP A 46 -7.65 4.70 -10.73
C ASP A 46 -7.85 3.17 -10.69
N ARG A 47 -9.10 2.77 -10.51
CA ARG A 47 -9.51 1.37 -10.41
C ARG A 47 -9.17 0.56 -11.67
N SER A 48 -9.06 1.20 -12.84
CA SER A 48 -8.61 0.56 -14.09
C SER A 48 -7.17 0.01 -13.99
N THR A 49 -6.36 0.59 -13.09
CA THR A 49 -4.96 0.19 -12.87
C THR A 49 -4.80 -0.83 -11.73
N TRP A 50 -5.85 -1.09 -10.96
CA TRP A 50 -5.81 -2.02 -9.83
C TRP A 50 -5.61 -3.46 -10.32
N GLY A 51 -4.73 -4.23 -9.67
CA GLY A 51 -4.32 -5.57 -10.17
C GLY A 51 -3.08 -5.54 -11.05
N ASN A 52 -2.79 -4.40 -11.68
CA ASN A 52 -1.73 -4.32 -12.68
C ASN A 52 -0.36 -4.03 -12.08
N PHE A 53 -0.28 -3.65 -10.80
CA PHE A 53 0.99 -3.33 -10.15
C PHE A 53 1.02 -3.61 -8.64
N VAL A 54 2.25 -3.84 -8.15
CA VAL A 54 2.61 -3.81 -6.73
C VAL A 54 3.89 -2.99 -6.60
N GLU A 55 3.85 -1.91 -5.84
CA GLU A 55 4.99 -1.08 -5.44
C GLU A 55 5.50 -1.55 -4.08
N VAL A 56 6.75 -2.02 -4.03
CA VAL A 56 7.44 -2.45 -2.80
C VAL A 56 8.20 -1.28 -2.21
N LYS A 57 7.98 -1.00 -0.92
CA LYS A 57 8.81 -0.05 -0.18
C LYS A 57 10.15 -0.68 0.18
N ARG A 58 11.21 -0.31 -0.53
CA ARG A 58 12.51 -1.01 -0.44
C ARG A 58 13.37 -0.60 0.74
N ASN A 59 13.10 0.55 1.36
CA ASN A 59 13.91 1.12 2.45
C ASN A 59 13.28 0.95 3.85
N LEU A 60 12.28 0.09 4.03
CA LEU A 60 11.65 -0.15 5.34
C LEU A 60 12.61 -0.48 6.49
N PRO A 61 13.64 -1.33 6.34
CA PRO A 61 14.56 -1.61 7.46
C PRO A 61 15.47 -0.43 7.84
N LEU A 62 15.44 0.68 7.07
CA LEU A 62 16.31 1.84 7.25
C LEU A 62 15.57 3.08 7.80
N VAL A 63 14.28 2.95 8.17
CA VAL A 63 13.44 4.07 8.64
C VAL A 63 12.59 3.69 9.86
#